data_AF-A0A6A5YXR7-F1
#
_entry.id   AF-A0A6A5YXR7-F1
#
_cell.length_a   1.000
_cell.length_b   1.000
_cell.length_c   1.000
_cell.angle_alpha   90.00
_cell.angle_beta   90.00
_cell.angle_gamma   90.00
#
_symmetry.space_group_name_H-M   'P 1'
#
loop_
_entity.id
_entity.type
_entity.pdbx_description
1 polymer ?
#
loop_
_entity_poly.entity_id
_entity_poly.type
_entity_poly.pdbx_seq_one_letter_code
_entity_poly.pdbx_strand_id
1 'polypeptide(L)'
;MYHTADSTEEADHLVTRFQADFSSLEKELEGFHPQILGLMPKAKDILPVWKLQDRDPLPTWCRGRLLLVGDAAHPMLPNQGQGTWMDEISERMKNFEDVRRPRASLVQLVSRYPYYVNGVEVIKDRLIEYMAADELPPAGNPNDMRRWLFNLRS
;
A
#
# COMPACT_ATOMS: atom_id res chain seq x y z
N MET A 1 22.63 4.75 28.07
CA MET A 1 21.80 3.92 28.96
C MET A 1 20.47 4.63 29.01
N TYR A 2 19.53 4.25 28.13
CA TYR A 2 18.28 4.98 27.94
C TYR A 2 17.38 4.71 29.15
N HIS A 3 16.86 5.77 29.77
CA HIS A 3 15.95 5.65 30.91
C HIS A 3 14.59 5.12 30.44
N THR A 4 14.41 3.80 30.52
CA THR A 4 13.08 3.19 30.63
C THR A 4 12.80 3.00 32.12
N ALA A 5 11.72 3.62 32.60
CA ALA A 5 11.18 3.24 33.90
C ALA A 5 10.69 1.79 33.80
N ASP A 6 11.22 0.93 34.67
CA ASP A 6 10.78 -0.44 34.96
C ASP A 6 10.19 -1.23 33.78
N SER A 7 11.02 -2.01 33.10
CA SER A 7 10.50 -3.12 32.30
C SER A 7 11.51 -4.26 32.19
N THR A 8 11.10 -5.45 32.63
CA THR A 8 11.81 -6.73 32.47
C THR A 8 12.20 -6.98 31.01
N GLU A 9 13.27 -7.76 30.76
CA GLU A 9 13.82 -8.05 29.41
C GLU A 9 12.77 -8.55 28.40
N GLU A 10 11.65 -9.12 28.85
CA GLU A 10 10.55 -9.55 27.99
C GLU A 10 9.72 -8.40 27.40
N ALA A 11 9.77 -7.17 27.92
CA ALA A 11 8.97 -6.05 27.42
C ALA A 11 9.67 -5.22 26.32
N ASP A 12 10.99 -5.39 26.13
CA ASP A 12 11.83 -4.51 25.29
C ASP A 12 11.57 -4.65 23.77
N HIS A 13 10.95 -5.76 23.34
CA HIS A 13 10.59 -5.96 21.94
C HIS A 13 9.29 -5.27 21.52
N LEU A 14 8.44 -4.88 22.48
CA LEU A 14 7.17 -4.18 22.24
C LEU A 14 7.32 -2.66 22.21
N VAL A 15 8.43 -2.12 22.74
CA VAL A 15 8.73 -0.69 22.69
C VAL A 15 9.31 -0.35 21.32
N THR A 16 8.47 0.22 20.45
CA THR A 16 8.84 0.60 19.07
C THR A 16 9.19 2.08 18.92
N ARG A 17 8.89 2.90 19.93
CA ARG A 17 9.18 4.33 19.96
C ARG A 17 9.59 4.79 21.36
N PHE A 18 10.66 5.57 21.43
CA PHE A 18 11.12 6.21 22.66
C PHE A 18 11.67 7.61 22.36
N GLN A 19 12.02 8.35 23.41
CA GLN A 19 12.64 9.67 23.30
C GLN A 19 14.11 9.57 23.71
N ALA A 20 14.97 10.27 22.97
CA ALA A 20 16.38 10.45 23.33
C ALA A 20 16.67 11.95 23.56
N ASP A 21 17.71 12.20 24.33
CA ASP A 21 18.29 13.53 24.52
C ASP A 21 19.52 13.73 23.61
N PHE A 22 19.96 14.98 23.50
CA PHE A 22 21.13 15.32 22.71
C PHE A 22 22.41 14.68 23.25
N SER A 23 22.55 14.51 24.57
CA SER A 23 23.72 13.89 25.18
C SER A 23 23.89 12.42 24.75
N SER A 24 22.79 11.67 24.67
CA SER A 24 22.79 10.30 24.18
C SER A 24 23.16 10.24 22.70
N LEU A 25 22.64 11.17 21.88
CA LEU A 25 22.98 11.23 20.45
C LEU A 25 24.44 11.65 20.21
N GLU A 26 24.97 12.59 20.99
CA GLU A 26 26.38 13.00 20.93
C GLU A 26 27.31 11.80 21.16
N LYS A 27 26.97 10.97 22.14
CA LYS A 27 27.71 9.75 22.45
C LYS A 27 27.67 8.73 21.30
N GLU A 28 26.52 8.54 20.67
CA GLU A 28 26.40 7.61 19.51
C GLU A 28 27.14 8.14 18.27
N LEU A 29 27.35 9.46 18.17
CA LEU A 29 28.08 10.11 17.08
C LEU A 29 29.56 10.36 17.40
N GLU A 30 30.07 9.85 18.53
CA GLU A 30 31.50 9.91 18.84
C GLU A 30 32.34 9.28 17.72
N GLY A 31 33.30 10.03 17.19
CA GLY A 31 34.18 9.58 16.09
C GLY A 31 33.67 9.92 14.68
N PHE A 32 32.47 10.48 14.52
CA PHE A 32 31.99 11.01 13.25
C PHE A 32 32.60 12.39 12.93
N HIS A 33 32.53 12.82 11.67
CA HIS A 33 33.08 14.11 11.24
C HIS A 33 32.38 15.29 11.95
N PRO A 34 33.11 16.33 12.41
CA PRO A 34 32.54 17.44 13.20
C PRO A 34 31.37 18.17 12.54
N GLN A 35 31.27 18.13 11.21
CA GLN A 35 30.12 18.72 10.48
C GLN A 35 28.79 18.02 10.81
N ILE A 36 28.80 16.73 11.15
CA ILE A 36 27.59 15.98 11.52
C ILE A 36 27.08 16.46 12.88
N LEU A 37 27.97 16.66 13.85
CA LEU A 37 27.64 17.26 15.14
C LEU A 37 27.11 18.69 14.99
N GLY A 38 27.65 19.45 14.03
CA GLY A 38 27.17 20.80 13.69
C GLY A 38 25.73 20.85 13.15
N LEU A 39 25.12 19.72 12.79
CA LEU A 39 23.71 19.65 12.38
C LEU A 39 22.78 19.47 13.58
N MET A 40 23.26 18.98 14.72
CA MET A 40 22.44 18.67 15.90
C MET A 40 21.64 19.87 16.43
N PRO A 41 22.19 21.10 16.52
CA PRO A 41 21.44 22.28 16.98
C PRO A 41 20.26 22.68 16.08
N LYS A 42 20.13 22.09 14.88
CA LYS A 42 19.00 22.32 13.97
C LYS A 42 17.81 21.40 14.26
N ALA A 43 18.01 20.35 15.06
CA ALA A 43 16.94 19.45 15.47
C ALA A 43 16.14 20.04 16.64
N LYS A 44 14.94 19.49 16.90
CA LYS A 44 14.11 19.89 18.04
C LYS A 44 14.67 19.31 19.35
N ASP A 45 14.36 19.95 20.48
CA ASP A 45 14.81 19.55 21.82
C ASP A 45 14.44 18.12 22.23
N ILE A 46 13.41 17.55 21.60
CA ILE A 46 12.98 16.18 21.81
C ILE A 46 13.27 15.39 20.54
N LEU A 47 14.13 14.37 20.65
CA LEU A 47 14.49 13.47 19.55
C LEU A 47 13.65 12.20 19.64
N PRO A 48 12.60 12.05 18.81
CA PRO A 48 11.90 10.77 18.69
C PRO A 48 12.84 9.74 18.05
N VAL A 49 12.96 8.59 18.70
CA VAL A 49 13.70 7.44 18.18
C VAL A 49 12.71 6.34 17.85
N TRP A 50 12.84 5.78 16.64
CA TRP A 50 12.04 4.67 16.15
C TRP A 50 12.92 3.44 16.01
N LYS A 51 12.52 2.34 16.64
CA LYS A 51 13.17 1.04 16.46
C LYS A 51 12.80 0.52 15.07
N LEU A 52 13.79 0.28 14.21
CA LEU A 52 13.54 -0.29 12.89
C LEU A 52 13.23 -1.78 13.04
N GLN A 53 12.09 -2.20 12.49
CA GLN A 53 11.61 -3.58 12.52
C GLN A 53 11.11 -3.98 11.14
N ASP A 54 11.36 -5.22 10.76
CA ASP A 54 10.83 -5.85 9.56
C ASP A 54 10.12 -7.17 9.89
N ARG A 55 9.60 -7.82 8.84
CA ARG A 55 8.93 -9.12 8.93
C ARG A 55 9.24 -9.95 7.69
N ASP A 56 9.26 -11.26 7.86
CA ASP A 56 9.27 -12.20 6.74
C ASP A 56 8.03 -11.97 5.85
N PRO A 57 8.16 -12.13 4.52
CA PRO A 57 7.03 -12.00 3.61
C PRO A 57 5.88 -12.94 3.97
N LEU A 58 4.66 -12.40 4.03
CA LEU A 58 3.47 -13.21 4.26
C LEU A 58 3.26 -14.19 3.08
N PRO A 59 2.87 -15.45 3.35
CA PRO A 59 2.65 -16.44 2.28
C PRO A 59 1.42 -16.13 1.41
N THR A 60 0.48 -15.32 1.90
CA THR A 60 -0.70 -14.87 1.16
C THR A 60 -1.14 -13.49 1.66
N TRP A 61 -1.60 -12.64 0.75
CA TRP A 61 -2.13 -11.29 1.06
C TRP A 61 -3.64 -11.20 0.97
N CYS A 62 -4.33 -12.29 0.59
CA CYS A 62 -5.77 -12.30 0.37
C CYS A 62 -6.46 -13.49 1.05
N ARG A 63 -7.63 -13.23 1.63
CA ARG A 63 -8.51 -14.26 2.18
C ARG A 63 -9.97 -13.87 1.98
N GLY A 64 -10.66 -14.58 1.08
CA GLY A 64 -12.05 -14.30 0.74
C GLY A 64 -12.22 -12.93 0.12
N ARG A 65 -12.89 -12.00 0.82
CA ARG A 65 -13.10 -10.61 0.37
C ARG A 65 -12.15 -9.60 1.03
N LEU A 66 -11.15 -10.07 1.77
CA LEU A 66 -10.17 -9.23 2.46
C LEU A 66 -8.81 -9.29 1.75
N LEU A 67 -8.21 -8.12 1.55
CA LEU A 67 -6.89 -7.93 0.93
C LEU A 67 -6.03 -7.07 1.87
N LEU A 68 -4.80 -7.53 2.14
CA LEU A 68 -3.77 -6.75 2.82
C LEU A 68 -3.01 -5.90 1.81
N VAL A 69 -2.72 -4.65 2.17
CA VAL A 69 -1.96 -3.68 1.35
C VAL A 69 -1.05 -2.84 2.23
N GLY A 70 0.02 -2.28 1.65
CA GLY A 70 0.96 -1.41 2.37
C GLY A 70 1.73 -2.16 3.46
N ASP A 71 2.06 -1.49 4.56
CA ASP A 71 2.79 -2.08 5.69
C ASP A 71 2.06 -3.25 6.36
N ALA A 72 0.74 -3.38 6.16
CA ALA A 72 -0.01 -4.53 6.63
C ALA A 72 0.28 -5.82 5.82
N ALA A 73 0.76 -5.68 4.59
CA ALA A 73 1.14 -6.80 3.70
C ALA A 73 2.65 -7.00 3.61
N HIS A 74 3.42 -5.90 3.60
CA HIS A 74 4.84 -5.91 3.29
C HIS A 74 5.59 -4.76 4.00
N PRO A 75 5.75 -4.80 5.34
CA PRO A 75 6.55 -3.81 6.05
C PRO A 75 8.04 -3.98 5.68
N MET A 76 8.75 -2.88 5.43
CA MET A 76 10.14 -2.90 4.91
C MET A 76 11.04 -1.98 5.75
N LEU A 77 12.32 -2.34 5.89
CA LEU A 77 13.33 -1.42 6.45
C LEU A 77 13.51 -0.21 5.52
N PRO A 78 13.72 1.01 6.05
CA PRO A 78 13.91 2.20 5.25
C PRO A 78 15.32 2.32 4.64
N ASN A 79 16.19 1.31 4.83
CA ASN A 79 17.61 1.33 4.47
C ASN A 79 17.88 1.51 2.96
N GLN A 80 16.92 1.20 2.08
CA GLN A 80 17.02 1.42 0.64
C GLN A 80 16.21 2.62 0.13
N GLY A 81 15.72 3.50 1.02
CA GLY A 81 14.84 4.61 0.61
C GLY A 81 13.47 4.17 0.10
N GLN A 82 13.14 2.87 0.17
CA GLN A 82 11.88 2.30 -0.31
C GLN A 82 10.68 2.60 0.60
N GLY A 83 10.90 3.21 1.78
CA GLY A 83 9.82 3.63 2.69
C GLY A 83 9.08 4.90 2.21
N THR A 84 9.63 5.61 1.23
CA THR A 84 9.02 6.82 0.66
C THR A 84 9.10 6.79 -0.85
N TRP A 85 8.32 5.90 -1.46
CA TRP A 85 7.90 6.07 -2.84
C TRP A 85 6.78 7.12 -2.94
N MET A 86 6.90 8.27 -2.26
CA MET A 86 5.84 9.29 -2.20
C MET A 86 5.63 9.99 -3.56
N ASP A 87 6.64 10.06 -4.41
CA ASP A 87 6.48 10.44 -5.83
C ASP A 87 5.82 9.32 -6.66
N GLU A 88 6.05 8.05 -6.30
CA GLU A 88 5.43 6.89 -6.93
C GLU A 88 3.98 6.67 -6.47
N ILE A 89 3.50 7.24 -5.36
CA ILE A 89 2.09 7.06 -4.94
C ILE A 89 1.17 7.60 -6.02
N SER A 90 1.47 8.76 -6.60
CA SER A 90 0.67 9.31 -7.70
C SER A 90 0.71 8.39 -8.92
N GLU A 91 1.87 7.81 -9.24
CA GLU A 91 2.03 6.85 -10.33
C GLU A 91 1.34 5.52 -10.03
N ARG A 92 1.38 5.01 -8.80
CA ARG A 92 0.69 3.80 -8.34
C ARG A 92 -0.81 4.00 -8.26
N MET A 93 -1.26 5.18 -7.84
CA MET A 93 -2.68 5.56 -7.86
C MET A 93 -3.17 5.69 -9.30
N LYS A 94 -2.34 6.26 -10.19
CA LYS A 94 -2.61 6.30 -11.63
C LYS A 94 -2.64 4.91 -12.23
N ASN A 95 -1.68 4.04 -11.91
CA ASN A 95 -1.68 2.63 -12.34
C ASN A 95 -2.88 1.87 -11.78
N PHE A 96 -3.24 2.09 -10.51
CA PHE A 96 -4.44 1.51 -9.91
C PHE A 96 -5.70 2.00 -10.63
N GLU A 97 -5.78 3.30 -10.92
CA GLU A 97 -6.88 3.89 -11.68
C GLU A 97 -6.94 3.33 -13.10
N ASP A 98 -5.84 3.30 -13.83
CA ASP A 98 -5.74 2.81 -15.21
C ASP A 98 -6.14 1.31 -15.29
N VAL A 99 -5.76 0.51 -14.29
CA VAL A 99 -6.13 -0.91 -14.22
C VAL A 99 -7.60 -1.12 -13.78
N ARG A 100 -8.10 -0.32 -12.83
CA ARG A 100 -9.40 -0.58 -12.18
C ARG A 100 -10.55 0.18 -12.81
N ARG A 101 -10.34 1.44 -13.21
CA ARG A 101 -11.38 2.35 -13.69
C ARG A 101 -12.11 1.79 -14.91
N PRO A 102 -11.45 1.32 -15.99
CA PRO A 102 -12.12 0.71 -17.14
C PRO A 102 -13.15 -0.33 -16.74
N ARG A 103 -12.68 -1.32 -15.97
CA ARG A 103 -13.48 -2.49 -15.60
C ARG A 103 -14.57 -2.16 -14.58
N ALA A 104 -14.26 -1.34 -13.58
CA ALA A 104 -15.21 -0.94 -12.54
C ALA A 104 -16.36 -0.11 -13.13
N SER A 105 -16.05 0.84 -14.02
CA SER A 105 -17.05 1.65 -14.73
C SER A 105 -17.96 0.78 -15.59
N LEU A 106 -17.41 -0.20 -16.30
CA LEU A 106 -18.16 -1.12 -17.14
C LEU A 106 -19.16 -1.95 -16.31
N VAL A 107 -18.70 -2.53 -15.19
CA VAL A 107 -19.57 -3.29 -14.27
C VAL A 107 -20.67 -2.40 -13.69
N GLN A 108 -20.35 -1.17 -13.29
CA GLN A 108 -21.30 -0.20 -12.76
C GLN A 108 -22.36 0.24 -13.78
N LEU A 109 -21.98 0.36 -15.06
CA LEU A 109 -22.90 0.74 -16.13
C LEU A 109 -23.82 -0.41 -16.49
N VAL A 110 -23.28 -1.62 -16.65
CA VAL A 110 -24.06 -2.81 -16.99
C VAL A 110 -24.98 -3.24 -15.85
N SER A 111 -24.60 -3.01 -14.59
CA SER A 111 -25.45 -3.35 -13.42
C SER A 111 -26.77 -2.58 -13.36
N ARG A 112 -26.94 -1.53 -14.18
CA ARG A 112 -28.21 -0.78 -14.29
C ARG A 112 -29.27 -1.52 -15.12
N TYR A 113 -28.86 -2.54 -15.85
CA TYR A 113 -29.73 -3.33 -16.70
C TYR A 113 -30.09 -4.63 -15.99
N PRO A 114 -31.38 -5.03 -15.98
CA PRO A 114 -31.79 -6.32 -15.47
C PRO A 114 -31.09 -7.48 -16.20
N TYR A 115 -30.92 -8.62 -15.53
CA TYR A 115 -30.17 -9.77 -16.05
C TYR A 115 -30.72 -10.39 -17.35
N TYR A 116 -31.98 -10.13 -17.69
CA TYR A 116 -32.63 -10.58 -18.93
C TYR A 116 -32.50 -9.57 -20.08
N VAL A 117 -31.88 -8.41 -19.83
CA VAL A 117 -31.54 -7.42 -20.84
C VAL A 117 -30.05 -7.49 -21.08
N ASN A 118 -29.65 -7.56 -22.35
CA ASN A 118 -28.25 -7.50 -22.73
C ASN A 118 -27.73 -6.06 -22.61
N GLY A 119 -27.45 -5.63 -21.39
CA GLY A 119 -26.96 -4.28 -21.10
C GLY A 119 -25.68 -3.94 -21.88
N VAL A 120 -24.82 -4.93 -22.14
CA VAL A 120 -23.58 -4.71 -22.90
C VAL A 120 -23.86 -4.21 -24.31
N GLU A 121 -24.81 -4.83 -25.02
CA GLU A 121 -25.21 -4.38 -26.37
C GLU A 121 -25.95 -3.04 -26.32
N VAL A 122 -26.84 -2.85 -25.34
CA VAL A 122 -27.67 -1.65 -25.24
C VAL A 122 -26.84 -0.37 -25.05
N ILE A 123 -25.72 -0.44 -24.34
CA ILE A 123 -24.84 0.71 -24.07
C ILE A 123 -23.44 0.54 -24.63
N LYS A 124 -23.27 -0.28 -25.67
CA LYS A 124 -21.95 -0.58 -26.26
C LYS A 124 -21.15 0.68 -26.60
N ASP A 125 -21.80 1.67 -27.21
CA ASP A 125 -21.19 2.94 -27.58
C ASP A 125 -20.62 3.72 -26.38
N ARG A 126 -21.21 3.54 -25.19
CA ARG A 126 -20.71 4.14 -23.95
C ARG A 126 -19.64 3.30 -23.28
N LEU A 127 -19.63 1.98 -23.50
CA LEU A 127 -18.63 1.09 -22.89
C LEU A 127 -17.28 1.19 -23.60
N ILE A 128 -17.28 1.45 -24.91
CA ILE A 128 -16.05 1.64 -25.69
C ILE A 128 -15.27 2.91 -25.31
N GLU A 129 -15.89 3.84 -24.57
CA GLU A 129 -15.19 4.97 -23.95
C GLU A 129 -14.22 4.53 -22.84
N TYR A 130 -14.45 3.36 -22.25
CA TYR A 130 -13.71 2.86 -21.10
C TYR A 130 -12.81 1.66 -21.43
N MET A 131 -13.15 0.85 -22.44
CA MET A 131 -12.46 -0.41 -22.77
C MET A 131 -12.57 -0.72 -24.26
N ALA A 132 -11.52 -1.32 -24.84
CA ALA A 132 -11.53 -1.69 -26.26
C ALA A 132 -12.68 -2.67 -26.59
N ALA A 133 -13.22 -2.57 -27.81
CA ALA A 133 -14.42 -3.30 -28.21
C ALA A 133 -14.26 -4.84 -28.14
N ASP A 134 -13.05 -5.33 -28.36
CA ASP A 134 -12.64 -6.74 -28.29
C ASP A 134 -12.40 -7.24 -26.85
N GLU A 135 -12.22 -6.33 -25.90
CA GLU A 135 -12.08 -6.65 -24.47
C GLU A 135 -13.41 -6.59 -23.70
N LEU A 136 -14.47 -6.05 -24.32
CA LEU A 136 -15.79 -5.94 -23.71
C LEU A 136 -16.31 -7.31 -23.25
N PRO A 137 -17.10 -7.35 -22.16
CA PRO A 137 -17.74 -8.58 -21.74
C PRO A 137 -18.62 -9.15 -22.86
N PRO A 138 -18.71 -10.48 -22.96
CA PRO A 138 -19.58 -11.10 -23.95
C PRO A 138 -21.02 -10.65 -23.73
N ALA A 139 -21.61 -10.18 -24.82
CA ALA A 139 -23.01 -9.85 -24.95
C ALA A 139 -23.85 -11.14 -24.87
N GLY A 140 -24.57 -11.37 -23.76
CA GLY A 140 -25.47 -12.52 -23.66
C GLY A 140 -25.65 -13.10 -22.25
N ASN A 141 -25.41 -14.40 -22.12
CA ASN A 141 -25.77 -15.17 -20.93
C ASN A 141 -25.01 -14.67 -19.67
N PRO A 142 -25.69 -14.53 -18.51
CA PRO A 142 -25.07 -14.20 -17.23
C PRO A 142 -23.81 -15.02 -16.86
N ASN A 143 -23.72 -16.28 -17.30
CA ASN A 143 -22.56 -17.14 -17.07
C ASN A 143 -21.31 -16.65 -17.79
N ASP A 144 -21.44 -16.10 -18.99
CA ASP A 144 -20.29 -15.61 -19.76
C ASP A 144 -19.82 -14.26 -19.19
N MET A 145 -20.75 -13.42 -18.74
CA MET A 145 -20.41 -12.22 -17.97
C MET A 145 -19.69 -12.57 -16.65
N ARG A 146 -20.12 -13.63 -15.96
CA ARG A 146 -19.45 -14.12 -14.75
C ARG A 146 -18.04 -14.64 -15.03
N ARG A 147 -17.85 -15.41 -16.10
CA ARG A 147 -16.52 -15.88 -16.53
C ARG A 147 -15.61 -14.72 -16.86
N TRP A 148 -16.11 -13.76 -17.62
CA TRP A 148 -15.39 -12.52 -17.93
C TRP A 148 -15.03 -11.77 -16.65
N LEU A 149 -15.97 -11.58 -15.72
CA LEU A 149 -15.79 -10.87 -14.44
C LEU A 149 -14.67 -11.43 -13.57
N PHE A 150 -14.51 -12.75 -13.55
CA PHE A 150 -13.53 -13.44 -12.70
C PHE A 150 -12.33 -14.01 -13.46
N ASN A 151 -12.22 -13.70 -14.75
CA ASN A 151 -11.18 -14.22 -15.64
C ASN A 151 -11.03 -15.75 -15.55
N LEU A 152 -12.16 -16.45 -15.44
CA LEU A 152 -12.20 -17.90 -15.30
C LEU A 152 -11.93 -18.53 -16.66
N ARG A 153 -10.80 -19.23 -16.81
CA ARG A 153 -10.51 -20.02 -18.02
C ARG A 153 -11.50 -21.19 -18.12
N SER A 154 -11.94 -21.47 -19.34
CA SER A 154 -12.80 -22.60 -19.71
C SER A 154 -12.14 -23.94 -19.42
#